data_AF-A0A382I4Y2-F1
#
_entry.id   AF-A0A382I4Y2-F1
#
_cell.length_a   1.000
_cell.length_b   1.000
_cell.length_c   1.000
_cell.angle_alpha   90.00
_cell.angle_beta   90.00
_cell.angle_gamma   90.00
#
_symmetry.space_group_name_H-M   'P 1'
#
loop_
_entity.id
_entity.type
_entity.pdbx_description
1 polymer ?
#
loop_
_entity_poly.entity_id
_entity_poly.type
_entity_poly.pdbx_seq_one_letter_code
_entity_poly.pdbx_strand_id
1 'polypeptide(L)'
;HHSPHKLYWVNVGRFHPIDKALQFLFDALPFIILGVSEEVLAIYFVFYAINGFFQHCNINLRLGFLNYIISGPELHRWHHSFIIEEANRNYGNNLIIWDLLFGTWFLPINREIEKLGLKNRQYPLDFANQMRTPFIKGIDQDRI
;
A
#
# COMPACT_ATOMS: atom_id res chain seq x y z
N HIS A 1 -7.92 1.61 -1.90
CA HIS A 1 -6.91 0.97 -1.04
C HIS A 1 -6.67 1.77 0.25
N HIS A 2 -6.27 3.05 0.16
CA HIS A 2 -6.03 3.92 1.32
C HIS A 2 -7.28 4.50 2.00
N SER A 3 -8.50 4.28 1.48
CA SER A 3 -9.74 4.84 2.04
C SER A 3 -10.18 4.30 3.41
N PRO A 4 -9.95 3.02 3.78
CA PRO A 4 -10.44 2.50 5.06
C PRO A 4 -9.78 3.17 6.28
N HIS A 5 -10.58 3.33 7.35
CA HIS A 5 -10.10 3.92 8.61
C HIS A 5 -9.40 2.90 9.54
N LYS A 6 -9.28 1.65 9.08
CA LYS A 6 -8.59 0.54 9.76
C LYS A 6 -7.97 -0.37 8.70
N LEU A 7 -6.81 -0.94 9.01
CA LEU A 7 -6.21 -2.00 8.19
C LEU A 7 -6.88 -3.34 8.46
N TYR A 8 -7.05 -4.16 7.42
CA TYR A 8 -7.48 -5.56 7.49
C TYR A 8 -7.24 -6.24 6.15
N TRP A 9 -7.03 -7.56 6.13
CA TRP A 9 -6.54 -8.28 4.93
C TRP A 9 -7.32 -8.01 3.64
N VAL A 10 -8.65 -7.89 3.69
CA VAL A 10 -9.48 -7.66 2.49
C VAL A 10 -9.29 -6.26 1.89
N ASN A 11 -8.77 -5.28 2.65
CA ASN A 11 -8.53 -3.94 2.11
C ASN A 11 -7.43 -3.91 1.04
N VAL A 12 -6.56 -4.94 0.99
CA VAL A 12 -5.50 -5.05 -0.02
C VAL A 12 -6.09 -5.06 -1.41
N GLY A 13 -7.28 -5.66 -1.60
CA GLY A 13 -7.94 -5.79 -2.90
C GLY A 13 -8.78 -4.59 -3.33
N ARG A 14 -8.78 -3.48 -2.57
CA ARG A 14 -9.57 -2.29 -2.91
C ARG A 14 -8.93 -1.46 -4.02
N PHE A 15 -9.04 -1.93 -5.25
CA PHE A 15 -8.60 -1.24 -6.47
C PHE A 15 -9.65 -1.34 -7.56
N HIS A 16 -9.68 -0.36 -8.47
CA HIS A 16 -10.41 -0.52 -9.71
C HIS A 16 -9.70 -1.60 -10.56
N PRO A 17 -10.43 -2.53 -11.22
CA PRO A 17 -9.80 -3.59 -12.01
C PRO A 17 -8.86 -3.09 -13.11
N ILE A 18 -9.20 -1.95 -13.74
CA ILE A 18 -8.33 -1.32 -14.76
C ILE A 18 -7.01 -0.85 -14.12
N ASP A 19 -7.07 -0.17 -12.97
CA ASP A 19 -5.85 0.30 -12.29
C ASP A 19 -4.97 -0.89 -11.92
N LYS A 20 -5.57 -1.99 -11.45
CA LYS A 20 -4.82 -3.18 -11.06
C LYS A 20 -4.22 -3.92 -12.25
N ALA A 21 -4.95 -4.01 -13.36
CA ALA A 21 -4.45 -4.59 -14.60
C ALA A 21 -3.28 -3.79 -15.18
N LEU A 22 -3.39 -2.45 -15.20
CA LEU A 22 -2.31 -1.57 -15.62
C LEU A 22 -1.09 -1.70 -14.71
N GLN A 23 -1.29 -1.72 -13.39
CA GLN A 23 -0.21 -1.96 -12.45
C GLN A 23 0.51 -3.28 -12.76
N PHE A 24 -0.20 -4.40 -12.86
CA PHE A 24 0.42 -5.70 -13.16
C PHE A 24 1.11 -5.74 -14.52
N LEU A 25 0.55 -5.08 -15.53
CA LEU A 25 1.20 -4.95 -16.83
C LEU A 25 2.56 -4.24 -16.70
N PHE A 26 2.60 -3.10 -16.03
CA PHE A 26 3.86 -2.35 -15.86
C PHE A 26 4.85 -3.03 -14.90
N ASP A 27 4.35 -3.76 -13.90
CA ASP A 27 5.18 -4.54 -12.98
C ASP A 27 5.87 -5.72 -13.70
N ALA A 28 5.20 -6.36 -14.67
CA ALA A 28 5.70 -7.58 -15.33
C ALA A 28 6.37 -7.34 -16.70
N LEU A 29 5.85 -6.41 -17.51
CA LEU A 29 6.22 -6.27 -18.92
C LEU A 29 7.72 -6.06 -19.15
N PRO A 30 8.46 -5.23 -18.37
CA PRO A 30 9.90 -5.08 -18.56
C PRO A 30 10.65 -6.42 -18.40
N PHE A 31 10.25 -7.25 -17.44
CA PHE A 31 10.88 -8.54 -17.18
C PHE A 31 10.52 -9.60 -18.22
N ILE A 32 9.29 -9.57 -18.74
CA ILE A 32 8.89 -10.41 -19.87
C ILE A 32 9.73 -10.07 -21.11
N ILE A 33 9.93 -8.78 -21.40
CA ILE A 33 10.78 -8.33 -22.53
C ILE A 33 12.24 -8.79 -22.36
N LEU A 34 12.74 -8.80 -21.12
CA LEU A 34 14.08 -9.30 -20.79
C LEU A 34 14.19 -10.83 -20.80
N GLY A 35 13.10 -11.56 -21.05
CA GLY A 35 13.10 -13.02 -21.11
C GLY A 35 13.17 -13.70 -19.74
N VAL A 36 12.73 -13.03 -18.66
CA VAL A 36 12.60 -13.65 -17.34
C VAL A 36 11.55 -14.76 -17.41
N SER A 37 11.84 -15.91 -16.81
CA SER A 37 10.95 -17.07 -16.86
C SER A 37 9.61 -16.80 -16.15
N GLU A 38 8.55 -17.44 -16.63
CA GLU A 38 7.21 -17.31 -16.06
C GLU A 38 7.15 -17.80 -14.61
N GLU A 39 7.95 -18.81 -14.25
CA GLU A 39 8.01 -19.34 -12.88
C GLU A 39 8.58 -18.30 -11.91
N VAL A 40 9.61 -17.56 -12.32
CA VAL A 40 10.21 -16.49 -11.50
C VAL A 40 9.18 -15.37 -11.26
N LEU A 41 8.47 -14.95 -12.31
CA LEU A 41 7.42 -13.93 -12.19
C LEU A 41 6.26 -14.43 -11.32
N ALA A 42 5.84 -15.68 -11.48
CA ALA A 42 4.79 -16.28 -10.66
C ALA A 42 5.18 -16.30 -9.18
N ILE A 43 6.40 -16.73 -8.86
CA ILE A 43 6.93 -16.71 -7.49
C ILE A 43 6.95 -15.29 -6.94
N TYR A 44 7.43 -14.31 -7.72
CA TYR A 44 7.43 -12.90 -7.33
C TYR A 44 6.02 -12.41 -6.96
N PHE A 45 5.02 -12.69 -7.79
CA PHE A 45 3.65 -12.25 -7.53
C PHE A 45 3.01 -12.96 -6.33
N VAL A 46 3.39 -14.21 -6.05
CA VAL A 46 2.99 -14.90 -4.82
C VAL A 46 3.56 -14.19 -3.60
N PHE A 47 4.85 -13.86 -3.58
CA PHE A 47 5.46 -13.10 -2.47
C PHE A 47 4.85 -11.71 -2.32
N TYR A 48 4.66 -10.99 -3.43
CA TYR A 48 3.97 -9.70 -3.45
C TYR A 48 2.57 -9.78 -2.81
N ALA A 49 1.78 -10.79 -3.18
CA ALA A 49 0.44 -10.97 -2.63
C ALA A 49 0.47 -11.31 -1.13
N ILE A 50 1.29 -12.29 -0.74
CA ILE A 50 1.43 -12.70 0.67
C ILE A 50 1.87 -11.52 1.54
N ASN A 51 2.89 -10.78 1.11
CA ASN A 51 3.36 -9.65 1.88
C ASN A 51 2.35 -8.51 1.90
N GLY A 52 1.63 -8.28 0.80
CA GLY A 52 0.49 -7.37 0.75
C GLY A 52 -0.56 -7.70 1.83
N PHE A 53 -0.95 -8.97 1.99
CA PHE A 53 -1.85 -9.37 3.07
C PHE A 53 -1.24 -9.17 4.46
N PHE A 54 0.04 -9.50 4.63
CA PHE A 54 0.77 -9.33 5.89
C PHE A 54 0.85 -7.87 6.33
N GLN A 55 1.19 -6.95 5.42
CA GLN A 55 1.23 -5.51 5.65
C GLN A 55 -0.11 -4.94 6.14
N HIS A 56 -1.22 -5.54 5.70
CA HIS A 56 -2.57 -5.08 6.04
C HIS A 56 -3.19 -5.86 7.21
N CYS A 57 -2.42 -6.70 7.91
CA CYS A 57 -2.94 -7.36 9.10
C CYS A 57 -3.29 -6.35 10.20
N ASN A 58 -4.43 -6.56 10.84
CA ASN A 58 -4.86 -5.71 11.96
C ASN A 58 -4.24 -6.17 13.28
N ILE A 59 -2.92 -6.39 13.27
CA ILE A 59 -2.16 -6.87 14.43
C ILE A 59 -1.23 -5.75 14.87
N ASN A 60 -1.11 -5.56 16.18
CA ASN A 60 -0.10 -4.69 16.77
C ASN A 60 1.22 -5.46 16.86
N LEU A 61 1.97 -5.47 15.76
CA LEU A 61 3.24 -6.17 15.63
C LEU A 61 4.39 -5.17 15.72
N ARG A 62 5.42 -5.49 16.51
CA ARG A 62 6.69 -4.75 16.57
C ARG A 62 7.79 -5.60 15.96
N LEU A 63 8.30 -5.19 14.82
CA LEU A 63 9.29 -5.95 14.04
C LEU A 63 10.74 -5.61 14.40
N GLY A 64 10.97 -4.51 15.13
CA GLY A 64 12.29 -4.10 15.59
C GLY A 64 13.26 -3.94 14.40
N PHE A 65 14.39 -4.64 14.43
CA PHE A 65 15.40 -4.58 13.37
C PHE A 65 14.87 -4.99 11.99
N LEU A 66 13.84 -5.85 11.91
CA LEU A 66 13.28 -6.29 10.63
C LEU A 66 12.62 -5.13 9.85
N ASN A 67 12.29 -4.01 10.50
CA ASN A 67 11.79 -2.80 9.84
C ASN A 67 12.83 -2.11 8.92
N TYR A 68 14.08 -2.55 8.91
CA TYR A 68 15.10 -2.08 7.96
C TYR A 68 15.26 -3.01 6.76
N ILE A 69 14.52 -4.12 6.72
CA ILE A 69 14.64 -5.15 5.69
C ILE A 69 13.29 -5.37 5.00
N ILE A 70 12.26 -5.73 5.78
CA ILE A 70 10.95 -6.15 5.29
C ILE A 70 9.97 -5.00 5.45
N SER A 71 9.15 -4.79 4.43
CA SER A 71 8.02 -3.88 4.58
C SER A 71 6.88 -4.59 5.29
N GLY A 72 6.81 -4.38 6.61
CA GLY A 72 5.84 -5.04 7.48
C GLY A 72 4.64 -4.16 7.86
N PRO A 73 3.68 -4.71 8.62
CA PRO A 73 2.47 -4.01 9.06
C PRO A 73 2.74 -2.79 9.95
N GLU A 74 3.86 -2.76 10.68
CA GLU A 74 4.24 -1.62 11.51
C GLU A 74 4.54 -0.37 10.65
N LEU A 75 5.34 -0.52 9.59
CA LEU A 75 5.68 0.54 8.66
C LEU A 75 4.53 0.90 7.74
N HIS A 76 3.83 -0.12 7.22
CA HIS A 76 2.75 0.07 6.26
C HIS A 76 1.55 0.81 6.86
N ARG A 77 1.37 0.73 8.19
CA ARG A 77 0.35 1.53 8.87
C ARG A 77 0.61 3.03 8.77
N TRP A 78 1.88 3.46 8.81
CA TRP A 78 2.25 4.86 8.60
C TRP A 78 1.98 5.31 7.17
N HIS A 79 2.22 4.43 6.18
CA HIS A 79 1.84 4.69 4.78
C HIS A 79 0.34 4.98 4.62
N HIS A 80 -0.50 4.33 5.43
CA HIS A 80 -1.95 4.58 5.47
C HIS A 80 -2.38 5.73 6.38
N SER A 81 -1.45 6.52 6.92
CA SER A 81 -1.78 7.67 7.77
C SER A 81 -2.68 8.65 7.02
N PHE A 82 -3.54 9.30 7.78
CA PHE A 82 -4.33 10.43 7.29
C PHE A 82 -3.48 11.67 7.01
N ILE A 83 -2.37 11.83 7.73
CA ILE A 83 -1.45 12.95 7.58
C ILE A 83 -0.54 12.65 6.39
N ILE A 84 -0.58 13.50 5.35
CA ILE A 84 0.09 13.24 4.07
C ILE A 84 1.61 13.12 4.24
N GLU A 85 2.18 13.92 5.13
CA GLU A 85 3.61 13.95 5.42
C GLU A 85 4.10 12.61 6.02
N GLU A 86 3.22 11.89 6.69
CA GLU A 86 3.45 10.55 7.23
C GLU A 86 3.12 9.46 6.20
N ALA A 87 2.04 9.64 5.43
CA ALA A 87 1.55 8.69 4.44
C ALA A 87 2.49 8.54 3.23
N ASN A 88 3.14 9.63 2.83
CA ASN A 88 4.08 9.66 1.72
C ASN A 88 5.47 9.10 2.11
N ARG A 89 5.47 7.92 2.74
CA ARG A 89 6.61 7.19 3.29
C ARG A 89 6.37 5.68 3.16
N ASN A 90 7.43 4.88 3.35
CA ASN A 90 7.36 3.41 3.41
C ASN A 90 6.65 2.76 2.19
N TYR A 91 7.05 3.14 0.97
CA TYR A 91 6.44 2.72 -0.28
C TYR A 91 6.71 1.26 -0.67
N GLY A 92 7.75 0.65 -0.12
CA GLY A 92 8.16 -0.71 -0.45
C GLY A 92 7.05 -1.73 -0.17
N ASN A 93 6.81 -2.65 -1.13
CA ASN A 93 5.89 -3.76 -0.91
C ASN A 93 6.57 -4.92 -0.18
N ASN A 94 7.63 -5.54 -0.73
CA ASN A 94 8.31 -6.66 -0.05
C ASN A 94 9.47 -6.18 0.84
N LEU A 95 10.29 -5.26 0.32
CA LEU A 95 11.51 -4.81 0.95
C LEU A 95 11.51 -3.29 1.16
N ILE A 96 12.17 -2.86 2.23
CA ILE A 96 12.29 -1.45 2.64
C ILE A 96 13.57 -0.77 2.11
N ILE A 97 14.45 -1.53 1.47
CA ILE A 97 15.74 -1.01 0.97
C ILE A 97 15.58 0.23 0.08
N TRP A 98 14.51 0.30 -0.72
CA TRP A 98 14.22 1.45 -1.57
C TRP A 98 13.85 2.70 -0.75
N ASP A 99 13.06 2.52 0.32
CA ASP A 99 12.72 3.62 1.21
C ASP A 99 13.92 4.16 1.99
N LEU A 100 14.86 3.29 2.34
CA LEU A 100 16.13 3.71 2.95
C LEU A 100 16.99 4.47 1.94
N LEU A 101 17.11 3.96 0.71
CA LEU A 101 17.91 4.56 -0.36
C LEU A 101 17.41 5.95 -0.75
N PHE A 102 16.09 6.12 -0.86
CA PHE A 102 15.45 7.36 -1.28
C PHE A 102 15.00 8.25 -0.11
N GLY A 103 15.33 7.87 1.13
CA GLY A 103 15.02 8.66 2.32
C GLY A 103 13.54 8.79 2.64
N THR A 104 12.71 7.83 2.21
CA THR A 104 11.26 7.75 2.48
C THR A 104 10.91 6.79 3.60
N TRP A 105 11.89 6.15 4.24
CA TRP A 105 11.66 5.34 5.44
C TRP A 105 11.20 6.20 6.62
N PHE A 106 10.18 5.72 7.35
CA PHE A 106 9.59 6.45 8.46
C PHE A 106 9.04 5.52 9.53
N LEU A 107 9.62 5.60 10.74
CA LEU A 107 9.11 4.94 11.94
C LEU A 107 9.43 5.81 13.16
N PRO A 108 8.53 6.72 13.55
CA PRO A 108 8.78 7.61 14.68
C PRO A 108 8.74 6.83 16.01
N ILE A 109 9.65 7.18 16.92
CA ILE A 109 9.69 6.62 18.27
C ILE A 109 8.67 7.37 19.14
N ASN A 110 7.93 6.65 19.99
CA ASN A 110 6.94 7.20 20.94
C ASN A 110 5.77 7.97 20.29
N ARG A 111 5.46 7.69 19.03
CA ARG A 111 4.26 8.20 18.37
C ARG A 111 3.36 7.05 17.99
N GLU A 112 2.07 7.24 18.19
CA GLU A 112 1.04 6.36 17.67
C GLU A 112 0.38 7.03 16.47
N ILE A 113 -0.17 6.21 15.58
CA ILE A 113 -0.90 6.72 14.43
C ILE A 113 -2.24 7.24 14.91
N GLU A 114 -2.47 8.53 14.72
CA GLU A 114 -3.70 9.18 15.15
C GLU A 114 -4.91 8.68 14.36
N LYS A 115 -4.79 8.64 13.03
CA LYS A 115 -5.90 8.32 12.14
C LYS A 115 -5.41 7.74 10.82
N LEU A 116 -6.15 6.76 10.31
CA LEU A 116 -5.96 6.20 8.97
C LEU A 116 -7.00 6.72 7.99
N GLY A 117 -6.73 6.58 6.70
CA GLY A 117 -7.68 6.89 5.64
C GLY A 117 -7.29 8.10 4.80
N LEU A 118 -8.15 8.45 3.84
CA LEU A 118 -7.98 9.65 3.02
C LEU A 118 -8.35 10.94 3.77
N LYS A 119 -7.85 12.07 3.26
CA LYS A 119 -8.25 13.42 3.67
C LYS A 119 -9.76 13.63 3.57
N ASN A 120 -10.32 13.38 2.39
CA ASN A 120 -11.77 13.39 2.21
C ASN A 120 -12.45 12.24 3.00
N ARG A 121 -13.18 12.60 4.06
CA ARG A 121 -13.95 11.64 4.88
C ARG A 121 -15.29 11.23 4.28
N GLN A 122 -15.72 11.88 3.21
CA GLN A 122 -16.90 11.51 2.43
C GLN A 122 -16.55 10.53 1.29
N TYR A 123 -15.30 10.10 1.16
CA TYR A 123 -14.89 9.12 0.16
C TYR A 123 -15.67 7.80 0.35
N PRO A 124 -16.29 7.24 -0.70
CA PRO A 124 -17.09 6.02 -0.57
C PRO A 124 -16.29 4.86 0.03
N LEU A 125 -16.86 4.16 1.02
CA LEU A 125 -16.21 3.01 1.66
C LEU A 125 -16.68 1.66 1.12
N ASP A 126 -17.84 1.63 0.49
CA ASP A 126 -18.36 0.44 -0.18
C ASP A 126 -17.66 0.22 -1.52
N PHE A 127 -17.47 -1.06 -1.86
CA PHE A 127 -16.70 -1.45 -3.03
C PHE A 127 -17.35 -0.99 -4.34
N ALA A 128 -18.69 -1.04 -4.43
CA ALA A 128 -19.43 -0.73 -5.65
C ALA A 128 -19.28 0.75 -6.03
N ASN A 129 -19.44 1.68 -5.08
CA ASN A 129 -19.24 3.10 -5.33
C ASN A 129 -17.76 3.42 -5.56
N GLN A 130 -16.83 2.70 -4.93
CA GLN A 130 -15.39 2.83 -5.21
C GLN A 130 -15.04 2.52 -6.67
N MET A 131 -15.81 1.69 -7.38
CA MET A 131 -15.56 1.46 -8.81
C MET A 131 -15.82 2.69 -9.68
N ARG A 132 -16.58 3.68 -9.19
CA ARG A 132 -16.89 4.91 -9.94
C ARG A 132 -15.90 6.03 -9.64
N THR A 133 -15.14 5.95 -8.55
CA THR A 133 -14.29 7.04 -8.07
C THR A 133 -13.18 7.46 -9.02
N PRO A 134 -12.57 6.59 -9.86
CA PRO A 134 -11.57 7.03 -10.85
C PRO A 134 -12.13 8.03 -11.86
N PHE A 135 -13.45 8.05 -12.07
CA PHE A 135 -14.13 8.93 -13.02
C PHE A 135 -14.68 10.20 -12.35
N ILE A 136 -14.46 10.38 -11.05
CA ILE A 136 -14.95 11.54 -10.29
C ILE A 136 -13.74 12.40 -9.90
N LYS A 137 -13.57 13.54 -10.57
CA LYS A 137 -12.44 14.45 -10.33
C LYS A 137 -12.43 14.98 -8.89
N GLY A 138 -11.26 14.99 -8.25
CA GLY A 138 -11.04 15.56 -6.92
C GLY A 138 -11.89 14.93 -5.81
N ILE A 139 -12.21 13.64 -5.93
CA ILE A 139 -12.98 12.90 -4.91
C ILE A 139 -12.13 12.52 -3.69
N ASP A 140 -10.82 12.45 -3.85
CA ASP A 140 -9.83 12.14 -2.82
C ASP A 140 -9.33 13.37 -2.05
N GLN A 141 -9.53 14.57 -2.62
CA GLN A 141 -9.18 15.87 -2.04
C GLN A 141 -10.24 16.33 -1.03
N ASP A 142 -9.82 17.15 -0.06
CA ASP A 142 -10.76 17.86 0.82
C ASP A 142 -11.68 18.73 -0.04
N ARG A 143 -12.91 18.25 -0.24
CA ARG A 143 -13.98 19.07 -0.80
C ARG A 143 -14.47 19.95 0.34
N ILE A 144 -14.17 21.25 0.25
CA ILE A 144 -14.82 22.30 1.05
C ILE A 144 -16.31 22.26 0.73
#